data_AF-A0A4Q3H0K9-F1
#
_entry.id   AF-A0A4Q3H0K9-F1
#
_cell.length_a   1.000
_cell.length_b   1.000
_cell.length_c   1.000
_cell.angle_alpha   90.00
_cell.angle_beta   90.00
_cell.angle_gamma   90.00
#
_symmetry.space_group_name_H-M   'P 1'
#
loop_
_entity.id
_entity.type
_entity.pdbx_description
1 polymer ?
#
loop_
_entity_poly.entity_id
_entity_poly.type
_entity_poly.pdbx_seq_one_letter_code
_entity_poly.pdbx_strand_id
1 'polypeptide(L)'
;MTIITRRSFLMATTAAGAMAMLGTKAFAELPKLAAKDKYKVGFAQTESNNPWRIAQTESMKSEAEKLGHQLVYTDAAGSAAKQVADVNSMIAQGVDLIFLA
;
A
#
# COMPACT_ATOMS: atom_id res chain seq x y z
N MET A 1 -13.88 54.57 -6.08
CA MET A 1 -13.02 54.29 -4.92
C MET A 1 -13.68 53.18 -4.12
N THR A 2 -13.23 51.93 -4.30
CA THR A 2 -13.88 50.75 -3.71
C THR A 2 -13.45 50.61 -2.25
N ILE A 3 -14.39 50.77 -1.32
CA ILE A 3 -14.13 50.74 0.12
C ILE A 3 -14.06 49.28 0.56
N ILE A 4 -12.85 48.77 0.78
CA ILE A 4 -12.62 47.44 1.35
C ILE A 4 -12.98 47.50 2.84
N THR A 5 -14.00 46.74 3.27
CA THR A 5 -14.41 46.65 4.68
C THR A 5 -13.68 45.53 5.40
N ARG A 6 -13.50 45.67 6.73
CA ARG A 6 -12.79 44.70 7.59
C ARG A 6 -13.30 43.25 7.47
N ARG A 7 -14.60 43.08 7.17
CA ARG A 7 -15.23 41.77 6.92
C ARG A 7 -14.77 41.12 5.62
N SER A 8 -14.64 41.92 4.55
CA SER A 8 -14.09 41.46 3.26
C SER A 8 -12.62 41.07 3.37
N PHE A 9 -11.85 41.77 4.23
CA PHE A 9 -10.46 41.41 4.51
C PHE A 9 -10.35 40.10 5.31
N LEU A 10 -11.18 39.90 6.34
CA LEU A 10 -11.16 38.70 7.19
C LEU A 10 -11.56 37.42 6.43
N MET A 11 -12.53 37.52 5.50
CA MET A 11 -12.94 36.40 4.65
C MET A 11 -11.88 36.03 3.60
N ALA A 12 -11.18 37.02 3.04
CA ALA A 12 -10.07 36.75 2.13
C ALA A 12 -8.91 36.02 2.82
N THR A 13 -8.60 36.37 4.08
CA THR A 13 -7.54 35.71 4.85
C THR A 13 -7.88 34.28 5.28
N THR A 14 -9.16 33.97 5.55
CA THR A 14 -9.59 32.61 5.90
C THR A 14 -9.60 31.67 4.69
N ALA A 15 -10.00 32.16 3.51
CA ALA A 15 -9.95 31.39 2.28
C ALA A 15 -8.52 31.02 1.85
N ALA A 16 -7.56 31.94 2.00
CA ALA A 16 -6.15 31.66 1.71
C ALA A 16 -5.52 30.68 2.70
N GLY A 17 -5.84 30.78 3.99
CA GLY A 17 -5.36 29.85 5.02
C GLY A 17 -5.89 28.41 4.85
N ALA A 18 -7.14 28.26 4.40
CA ALA A 18 -7.74 26.95 4.15
C ALA A 18 -7.12 26.23 2.93
N MET A 19 -6.76 26.96 1.86
CA MET A 19 -6.10 26.37 0.69
C MET A 19 -4.65 25.93 0.97
N ALA A 20 -3.91 26.67 1.81
CA ALA A 20 -2.55 26.30 2.19
C ALA A 20 -2.50 25.02 3.06
N MET A 21 -3.51 24.78 3.89
CA MET A 21 -3.61 23.58 4.75
C MET A 21 -4.07 22.32 3.98
N LEU A 22 -4.77 22.48 2.86
CA LEU A 22 -5.18 21.36 2.00
C LEU A 22 -4.05 20.90 1.06
N GLY A 23 -3.20 21.83 0.60
CA GLY A 23 -2.08 21.51 -0.30
C GLY A 23 -0.98 20.65 0.34
N THR A 24 -0.73 20.79 1.65
CA THR A 24 0.33 20.03 2.35
C THR A 24 0.00 18.55 2.57
N LYS A 25 -1.28 18.16 2.59
CA LYS A 25 -1.71 16.77 2.74
C LYS A 25 -1.57 15.95 1.46
N ALA A 26 -1.74 16.57 0.30
CA ALA A 26 -1.68 15.90 -1.00
C ALA A 26 -0.27 15.40 -1.39
N PHE A 27 0.77 15.95 -0.74
CA PHE A 27 2.17 15.56 -0.92
C PHE A 27 2.81 15.02 0.37
N ALA A 28 2.00 14.62 1.36
CA ALA A 28 2.53 14.00 2.55
C ALA A 28 3.23 12.69 2.18
N GLU A 29 4.49 12.52 2.60
CA GLU A 29 5.21 11.27 2.41
C GLU A 29 4.43 10.12 3.03
N LEU A 30 4.37 8.99 2.32
CA LEU A 30 3.77 7.78 2.85
C LEU A 30 4.48 7.39 4.17
N PRO A 31 3.75 6.86 5.16
CA PRO A 31 4.38 6.34 6.37
C PRO A 31 5.47 5.33 5.99
N LYS A 32 6.68 5.55 6.51
CA LYS A 32 7.78 4.59 6.32
C LYS A 32 7.41 3.28 7.01
N LEU A 33 7.73 2.15 6.37
CA LEU A 33 7.60 0.85 7.01
C LEU A 33 8.52 0.82 8.25
N ALA A 34 7.94 0.47 9.40
CA ALA A 34 8.71 0.34 10.63
C ALA A 34 9.69 -0.83 10.53
N ALA A 35 10.93 -0.63 10.98
CA ALA A 35 11.92 -1.68 11.05
C ALA A 35 11.48 -2.77 12.04
N LYS A 36 11.41 -4.02 11.58
CA LYS A 36 11.11 -5.21 12.39
C LYS A 36 12.15 -6.29 12.16
N ASP A 37 12.44 -7.09 13.18
CA ASP A 37 13.31 -8.26 13.06
C ASP A 37 12.71 -9.32 12.13
N LYS A 38 11.37 -9.42 12.13
CA LYS A 38 10.61 -10.36 11.30
C LYS A 38 9.39 -9.68 10.70
N TYR A 39 9.26 -9.78 9.39
CA TYR A 39 8.07 -9.36 8.67
C TYR A 39 7.16 -10.54 8.33
N LYS A 40 5.86 -10.28 8.26
CA LYS A 40 4.86 -11.14 7.65
C LYS A 40 4.60 -10.65 6.22
N VAL A 41 5.10 -11.38 5.24
CA VAL A 41 5.09 -11.02 3.83
C VAL A 41 4.02 -11.82 3.10
N GLY A 42 3.08 -11.15 2.44
CA GLY A 42 2.13 -11.76 1.52
C GLY A 42 2.70 -11.90 0.11
N PHE A 43 2.46 -13.02 -0.55
CA PHE A 43 2.73 -13.22 -1.97
C PHE A 43 1.50 -13.79 -2.67
N ALA A 44 0.80 -12.94 -3.42
CA ALA A 44 -0.43 -13.27 -4.13
C ALA A 44 -0.14 -13.54 -5.61
N GLN A 45 0.17 -14.80 -5.93
CA GLN A 45 0.50 -15.26 -7.28
C GLN A 45 -0.77 -15.45 -8.11
N THR A 46 -0.76 -14.99 -9.36
CA THR A 46 -1.89 -15.16 -10.29
C THR A 46 -2.16 -16.64 -10.60
N GLU A 47 -1.12 -17.43 -10.86
CA GLU A 47 -1.22 -18.86 -11.20
C GLU A 47 0.14 -19.58 -11.10
N SER A 48 0.17 -20.90 -11.00
CA SER A 48 1.40 -21.72 -11.07
C SER A 48 1.40 -22.66 -12.27
N ASN A 49 1.19 -22.13 -13.47
CA ASN A 49 0.96 -22.92 -14.69
C ASN A 49 2.19 -23.08 -15.61
N ASN A 50 3.31 -22.40 -15.32
CA ASN A 50 4.49 -22.41 -16.18
C ASN A 50 5.80 -22.40 -15.39
N PRO A 51 6.92 -22.81 -16.00
CA PRO A 51 8.20 -22.94 -15.30
C PRO A 51 8.70 -21.65 -14.65
N TRP A 52 8.46 -20.49 -15.28
CA TRP A 52 8.88 -19.21 -14.73
C TRP A 52 8.12 -18.87 -13.45
N ARG A 53 6.79 -19.08 -13.41
CA ARG A 53 5.98 -18.85 -12.20
C ARG A 53 6.32 -19.83 -11.08
N ILE A 54 6.58 -21.09 -11.41
CA ILE A 54 7.03 -22.09 -10.43
C ILE A 54 8.37 -21.66 -9.83
N ALA A 55 9.35 -21.32 -10.66
CA ALA A 55 10.65 -20.85 -10.19
C ALA A 55 10.55 -19.56 -9.37
N GLN A 56 9.68 -18.63 -9.76
CA GLN A 56 9.40 -17.42 -9.00
C GLN A 56 8.84 -17.76 -7.61
N THR A 57 7.83 -18.62 -7.53
CA THR A 57 7.24 -19.04 -6.25
C THR A 57 8.26 -19.72 -5.34
N GLU A 58 9.10 -20.61 -5.87
CA GLU A 58 10.18 -21.24 -5.08
C GLU A 58 11.26 -20.23 -4.66
N SER A 59 11.57 -19.24 -5.48
CA SER A 59 12.49 -18.17 -5.10
C SER A 59 11.94 -17.31 -3.95
N MET A 60 10.64 -17.02 -3.94
CA MET A 60 9.98 -16.26 -2.87
C MET A 60 9.97 -17.03 -1.55
N LYS A 61 9.67 -18.34 -1.61
CA LYS A 61 9.72 -19.22 -0.43
C LYS A 61 11.12 -19.31 0.15
N SER A 62 12.11 -19.58 -0.69
CA SER A 62 13.50 -19.76 -0.24
C SER A 62 14.11 -18.48 0.33
N GLU A 63 13.85 -17.31 -0.26
CA GLU A 63 14.36 -16.04 0.28
C GLU A 63 13.67 -15.65 1.59
N ALA A 64 12.36 -15.89 1.72
CA ALA A 64 11.66 -15.64 2.98
C ALA A 64 12.20 -16.52 4.12
N GLU A 65 12.47 -17.80 3.85
CA GLU A 65 13.10 -18.71 4.81
C GLU A 65 14.51 -18.26 5.21
N LYS A 66 15.35 -17.93 4.21
CA LYS A 66 16.72 -17.45 4.41
C LYS A 66 16.79 -16.17 5.25
N LEU A 67 15.83 -15.26 5.06
CA LEU A 67 15.72 -14.01 5.85
C LEU A 67 14.95 -14.20 7.17
N GLY A 68 14.40 -15.39 7.44
CA GLY A 68 13.63 -15.68 8.65
C GLY A 68 12.25 -15.02 8.70
N HIS A 69 11.72 -14.54 7.58
CA HIS A 69 10.42 -13.89 7.47
C HIS A 69 9.27 -14.91 7.37
N GLN A 70 8.06 -14.50 7.73
CA GLN A 70 6.86 -15.33 7.56
C GLN A 70 6.24 -15.06 6.20
N LEU A 71 6.20 -16.06 5.33
CA LEU A 71 5.53 -15.96 4.03
C LEU A 71 4.08 -16.45 4.12
N VAL A 72 3.15 -15.63 3.63
CA VAL A 72 1.76 -16.01 3.35
C VAL A 72 1.61 -16.10 1.83
N TYR A 73 1.58 -17.33 1.31
CA TYR A 73 1.49 -17.59 -0.12
C TYR A 73 0.06 -17.95 -0.53
N THR A 74 -0.41 -17.38 -1.64
CA THR A 74 -1.64 -17.82 -2.31
C THR A 74 -1.42 -17.94 -3.81
N ASP A 75 -2.19 -18.83 -4.44
CA ASP A 75 -2.26 -19.01 -5.88
C ASP A 75 -3.70 -18.78 -6.34
N ALA A 76 -3.92 -17.82 -7.24
CA ALA A 76 -5.24 -17.44 -7.71
C ALA A 76 -5.79 -18.32 -8.86
N ALA A 77 -4.98 -19.26 -9.38
CA ALA A 77 -5.33 -20.16 -10.48
C ALA A 77 -5.94 -19.45 -11.70
N GLY A 78 -5.42 -18.27 -12.05
CA GLY A 78 -5.86 -17.44 -13.17
C GLY A 78 -7.12 -16.61 -12.89
N SER A 79 -7.69 -16.68 -11.68
CA SER A 79 -8.91 -15.94 -11.31
C SER A 79 -8.59 -14.61 -10.63
N ALA A 80 -8.86 -13.51 -11.33
CA ALA A 80 -8.72 -12.16 -10.77
C ALA A 80 -9.59 -11.94 -9.51
N ALA A 81 -10.82 -12.47 -9.52
CA ALA A 81 -11.71 -12.38 -8.35
C ALA A 81 -11.13 -13.09 -7.12
N LYS A 82 -10.49 -14.24 -7.33
CA LYS A 82 -9.79 -14.95 -6.26
C LYS A 82 -8.56 -14.15 -5.79
N GLN A 83 -7.76 -13.60 -6.71
CA GLN A 83 -6.58 -12.81 -6.33
C GLN A 83 -6.96 -11.58 -5.48
N VAL A 84 -8.07 -10.91 -5.80
CA VAL A 84 -8.62 -9.82 -4.98
C VAL A 84 -9.01 -10.32 -3.59
N ALA A 85 -9.68 -11.48 -3.50
CA ALA A 85 -10.05 -12.07 -2.21
C ALA A 85 -8.82 -12.47 -1.38
N ASP A 86 -7.79 -13.03 -2.01
CA ASP A 86 -6.52 -13.40 -1.38
C ASP A 86 -5.83 -12.15 -0.80
N VAL A 87 -5.74 -11.06 -1.57
CA VAL A 87 -5.18 -9.78 -1.10
C VAL A 87 -5.98 -9.21 0.08
N ASN A 88 -7.32 -9.22 0.01
CA ASN A 88 -8.16 -8.79 1.12
C ASN A 88 -7.94 -9.62 2.38
N SER A 89 -7.76 -10.94 2.23
CA SER A 89 -7.41 -11.84 3.33
C SER A 89 -6.04 -11.50 3.92
N MET A 90 -5.03 -11.22 3.10
CA MET A 90 -3.71 -10.78 3.56
C MET A 90 -3.78 -9.47 4.35
N ILE A 91 -4.55 -8.49 3.87
CA ILE A 91 -4.78 -7.22 4.58
C ILE A 91 -5.45 -7.48 5.93
N ALA A 92 -6.52 -8.29 5.96
CA ALA A 92 -7.22 -8.64 7.20
C ALA A 92 -6.32 -9.40 8.19
N GLN A 93 -5.40 -10.21 7.69
CA GLN A 93 -4.38 -10.93 8.46
C GLN A 93 -3.25 -10.05 8.99
N GLY A 94 -3.22 -8.76 8.62
CA GLY A 94 -2.19 -7.81 9.02
C GLY A 94 -0.80 -8.17 8.50
N VAL A 95 -0.68 -8.60 7.24
CA VAL A 95 0.64 -8.72 6.61
C VAL A 95 1.29 -7.33 6.49
N ASP A 96 2.61 -7.27 6.62
CA ASP A 96 3.38 -6.03 6.58
C ASP A 96 3.57 -5.52 5.14
N LEU A 97 3.68 -6.44 4.19
CA LEU A 97 4.03 -6.21 2.79
C LEU A 97 3.27 -7.21 1.92
N ILE A 98 2.83 -6.80 0.73
CA ILE A 98 2.21 -7.70 -0.26
C ILE A 98 2.96 -7.57 -1.58
N PHE A 99 3.44 -8.69 -2.08
CA PHE A 99 3.86 -8.85 -3.46
C PHE A 99 2.68 -9.35 -4.29
N LEU A 100 2.37 -8.64 -5.38
CA LEU A 100 1.31 -8.97 -6.33
C LEU A 100 1.95 -9.39 -7.66
N ALA A 101 1.64 -10.58 -8.17
CA ALA A 101 2.28 -11.17 -9.36
C ALA A 101 1.31 -11.98 -10.24
#